data_AF-A0A075MTY2-F1
#
_entry.id   AF-A0A075MTY2-F1
#
_cell.length_a   1.000
_cell.length_b   1.000
_cell.length_c   1.000
_cell.angle_alpha   90.00
_cell.angle_beta   90.00
_cell.angle_gamma   90.00
#
_symmetry.space_group_name_H-M   'P 1'
#
loop_
_entity.id
_entity.type
_entity.pdbx_description
1 polymer ?
#
loop_
_entity_poly.entity_id
_entity_poly.type
_entity_poly.pdbx_seq_one_letter_code
_entity_poly.pdbx_strand_id
1 'polypeptide(L)'
;MAALGRFIHLENRETIESLRNSELIGTCLNCGRDFPLSRAILFDGLGKFPDEAKAIRQQLLNELKEQAEELTKRKLSVEGAEQKAIYVSIGKIVEKIVPAYRDFNFPLSDCRPLFEPIDMVVFKGASNHAVDYITFLEIKTGKAQLSKREKSIKEAVEKREVSYKEV
;
A
#
# COMPACT_ATOMS: atom_id res chain seq x y z
N MET A 1 -7.33 7.10 26.58
CA MET A 1 -6.01 7.00 27.26
C MET A 1 -6.15 6.06 28.46
N ALA A 2 -6.29 4.76 28.20
CA ALA A 2 -6.48 3.76 29.25
C ALA A 2 -5.14 3.44 29.93
N ALA A 3 -5.16 3.34 31.25
CA ALA A 3 -4.04 2.91 32.06
C ALA A 3 -3.70 1.45 31.75
N LEU A 4 -2.80 1.24 30.80
CA LEU A 4 -2.16 -0.06 30.53
C LEU A 4 -1.61 -0.62 31.85
N GLY A 5 -2.12 -1.77 32.26
CA GLY A 5 -1.76 -2.43 33.52
C GLY A 5 -0.24 -2.62 33.64
N ARG A 6 0.29 -2.34 34.84
CA ARG A 6 1.71 -2.40 35.17
C ARG A 6 2.07 -3.83 35.57
N PHE A 7 2.60 -4.59 34.62
CA PHE A 7 2.98 -5.99 34.79
C PHE A 7 4.49 -6.15 34.71
N ILE A 8 5.09 -6.86 35.68
CA ILE A 8 6.52 -7.18 35.70
C ILE A 8 6.67 -8.69 35.93
N HIS A 9 7.43 -9.35 35.05
CA HIS A 9 7.68 -10.79 35.04
C HIS A 9 8.96 -11.11 35.84
N LEU A 10 8.88 -12.03 36.82
CA LEU A 10 10.00 -12.38 37.71
C LEU A 10 10.00 -13.87 38.04
N GLU A 11 11.14 -14.54 37.92
CA GLU A 11 11.22 -16.02 37.92
C GLU A 11 11.10 -16.71 39.30
N ASN A 12 10.78 -16.00 40.40
CA ASN A 12 10.80 -16.60 41.74
C ASN A 12 9.75 -15.99 42.72
N ARG A 13 8.99 -16.85 43.40
CA ARG A 13 7.85 -16.46 44.25
C ARG A 13 8.26 -15.75 45.55
N GLU A 14 9.32 -16.19 46.20
CA GLU A 14 9.87 -15.52 47.38
C GLU A 14 10.34 -14.10 47.04
N THR A 15 10.88 -13.93 45.83
CA THR A 15 11.32 -12.63 45.31
C THR A 15 10.13 -11.72 45.01
N ILE A 16 9.01 -12.25 44.51
CA ILE A 16 7.79 -11.46 44.27
C ILE A 16 7.20 -10.92 45.59
N GLU A 17 7.16 -11.74 46.65
CA GLU A 17 6.67 -11.28 47.96
C GLU A 17 7.60 -10.24 48.60
N SER A 18 8.92 -10.46 48.51
CA SER A 18 9.92 -9.48 48.97
C SER A 18 9.79 -8.14 48.24
N LEU A 19 9.58 -8.16 46.93
CA LEU A 19 9.42 -6.95 46.11
C LEU A 19 8.11 -6.22 46.38
N ARG A 20 7.01 -6.94 46.65
CA ARG A 20 5.72 -6.34 47.06
C ARG A 20 5.81 -5.59 48.39
N ASN A 21 6.68 -6.06 49.29
CA ASN A 21 6.88 -5.46 50.62
C ASN A 21 8.08 -4.49 50.68
N SER A 22 8.66 -4.15 49.53
CA SER A 22 9.83 -3.26 49.44
C SER A 22 9.43 -1.82 49.07
N GLU A 23 10.33 -0.87 49.34
CA GLU A 23 10.22 0.53 48.86
C GLU A 23 10.77 0.72 47.44
N LEU A 24 11.03 -0.38 46.71
CA LEU A 24 11.62 -0.31 45.38
C LEU A 24 10.67 0.33 44.37
N ILE A 25 11.25 1.11 43.47
CA ILE A 25 10.54 1.85 42.42
C ILE A 25 10.93 1.24 41.07
N GLY A 26 9.92 0.93 40.27
CA GLY A 26 10.07 0.55 38.87
C GLY A 26 9.75 1.72 37.95
N THR A 27 10.48 1.81 36.84
CA THR A 27 10.21 2.79 35.79
C THR A 27 9.49 2.11 34.62
N CYS A 28 8.37 2.68 34.18
CA CYS A 28 7.62 2.13 33.04
C CYS A 28 8.34 2.48 31.72
N LEU A 29 8.84 1.47 30.99
CA LEU A 29 9.52 1.66 29.71
C LEU A 29 8.65 2.28 28.60
N ASN A 30 7.32 2.23 28.74
CA ASN A 30 6.41 2.78 27.73
C ASN A 30 6.03 4.25 27.96
N CYS A 31 6.06 4.74 29.21
CA CYS A 31 5.65 6.12 29.51
C CYS A 31 6.62 6.90 30.40
N GLY A 32 7.76 6.32 30.80
CA GLY A 32 8.82 6.97 31.56
C GLY A 32 8.45 7.35 33.00
N ARG A 33 7.27 6.96 33.49
CA ARG A 33 6.82 7.27 34.85
C ARG A 33 7.28 6.22 35.84
N ASP A 34 7.75 6.71 36.97
CA ASP A 34 8.13 5.90 38.12
C ASP A 34 6.92 5.44 38.92
N PHE A 35 7.02 4.24 39.47
CA PHE A 35 5.99 3.67 40.32
C PHE A 35 6.55 2.71 41.36
N PRO A 36 6.00 2.69 42.59
CA PRO A 36 6.40 1.72 43.58
C PRO A 36 6.00 0.31 43.13
N LEU A 37 6.91 -0.66 43.26
CA LEU A 37 6.70 -2.05 42.88
C LEU A 37 5.58 -2.71 43.70
N SER A 38 5.34 -2.24 44.92
CA SER A 38 4.22 -2.65 45.77
C SER A 38 2.84 -2.38 45.15
N ARG A 39 2.74 -1.44 44.21
CA ARG A 39 1.49 -1.09 43.49
C ARG A 39 1.39 -1.75 42.11
N ALA A 40 2.31 -2.64 41.77
CA ALA A 40 2.33 -3.35 40.50
C ALA A 40 1.86 -4.80 40.65
N ILE A 41 1.26 -5.34 39.58
CA ILE A 41 0.84 -6.74 39.57
C ILE A 41 2.06 -7.56 39.11
N LEU A 42 2.80 -8.07 40.10
CA LEU A 42 3.95 -8.97 39.91
C LEU A 42 3.45 -10.43 39.83
N PHE A 43 3.89 -11.18 38.81
CA PHE A 43 3.61 -12.60 38.67
C PHE A 43 4.77 -13.34 37.98
N ASP A 44 4.88 -14.65 38.25
CA ASP A 44 6.05 -15.48 37.92
C ASP A 44 6.02 -16.13 36.53
N GLY A 45 4.95 -15.92 35.76
CA GLY A 45 4.74 -16.50 34.43
C GLY A 45 4.49 -18.02 34.43
N LEU A 46 4.85 -18.74 35.49
CA LEU A 46 4.68 -20.18 35.68
C LEU A 46 3.31 -20.53 36.31
N GLY A 47 2.70 -19.59 37.03
CA GLY A 47 1.37 -19.72 37.63
C GLY A 47 0.19 -19.38 36.71
N LYS A 48 -1.03 -19.47 37.25
CA LYS A 48 -2.23 -18.97 36.55
C LYS A 48 -2.11 -17.46 36.37
N PHE A 49 -2.16 -17.02 35.11
CA PHE A 49 -2.12 -15.61 34.75
C PHE A 49 -3.25 -14.84 35.48
N PRO A 50 -2.97 -13.71 36.15
CA PRO A 50 -3.98 -12.94 36.88
C PRO A 50 -5.15 -12.56 35.98
N ASP A 51 -6.38 -12.66 36.47
CA ASP A 51 -7.57 -12.44 35.64
C ASP A 51 -7.68 -10.99 35.14
N GLU A 52 -7.24 -10.02 35.95
CA GLU A 52 -7.10 -8.61 35.54
C GLU A 52 -6.14 -8.45 34.35
N ALA A 53 -5.04 -9.20 34.35
CA ALA A 53 -4.07 -9.20 33.26
C ALA A 53 -4.64 -9.86 32.00
N LYS A 54 -5.45 -10.93 32.15
CA LYS A 54 -6.13 -11.56 31.01
C LYS A 54 -7.13 -10.61 30.37
N ALA A 55 -7.90 -9.88 31.16
CA ALA A 55 -8.89 -8.93 30.67
C ALA A 55 -8.23 -7.81 29.85
N ILE A 56 -7.14 -7.23 30.37
CA ILE A 56 -6.37 -6.18 29.67
C ILE A 56 -5.76 -6.73 28.37
N ARG A 57 -5.19 -7.94 28.41
CA ARG A 57 -4.65 -8.60 27.21
C ARG A 57 -5.73 -8.81 26.16
N GLN A 58 -6.92 -9.27 26.55
CA GLN A 58 -8.02 -9.50 25.63
C GLN A 58 -8.50 -8.18 24.99
N GLN A 59 -8.58 -7.11 25.78
CA GLN A 59 -8.92 -5.79 25.28
C GLN A 59 -7.90 -5.30 24.25
N LEU A 60 -6.60 -5.41 24.54
CA LEU A 60 -5.54 -5.00 23.60
C LEU A 60 -5.54 -5.83 22.32
N LEU A 61 -5.83 -7.13 22.40
CA LEU A 61 -5.95 -7.99 21.22
C LEU A 61 -7.15 -7.57 20.34
N ASN A 62 -8.26 -7.17 20.96
CA ASN A 62 -9.43 -6.66 20.24
C ASN A 62 -9.10 -5.31 19.57
N GLU A 63 -8.46 -4.38 20.28
CA GLU A 63 -8.02 -3.09 19.72
C GLU A 63 -7.04 -3.28 18.54
N LEU A 64 -6.08 -4.20 18.66
CA LEU A 64 -5.15 -4.53 17.56
C LEU A 64 -5.88 -5.14 16.36
N LYS A 65 -6.88 -5.99 16.60
CA LYS A 65 -7.69 -6.59 15.52
C LYS A 65 -8.52 -5.54 14.79
N GLU A 66 -9.15 -4.62 15.51
CA GLU A 66 -9.91 -3.51 14.92
C GLU A 66 -9.01 -2.59 14.09
N GLN A 67 -7.83 -2.23 14.61
CA GLN A 67 -6.84 -1.43 13.87
C GLN A 67 -6.35 -2.15 12.60
N ALA A 68 -6.08 -3.46 12.68
CA ALA A 68 -5.67 -4.23 11.51
C ALA A 68 -6.78 -4.30 10.45
N GLU A 69 -8.04 -4.48 10.84
CA GLU A 69 -9.19 -4.47 9.92
C GLU A 69 -9.39 -3.10 9.27
N GLU A 70 -9.21 -2.01 10.02
CA GLU A 70 -9.28 -0.65 9.50
C GLU A 70 -8.15 -0.35 8.49
N LEU A 71 -6.92 -0.74 8.81
CA LEU A 71 -5.78 -0.62 7.91
C LEU A 71 -5.97 -1.45 6.63
N THR A 72 -6.54 -2.64 6.75
CA THR A 72 -6.84 -3.52 5.59
C THR A 72 -7.91 -2.88 4.70
N LYS A 73 -8.97 -2.30 5.27
CA LYS A 73 -9.98 -1.54 4.53
C LYS A 73 -9.38 -0.31 3.82
N ARG A 74 -8.47 0.41 4.48
CA ARG A 74 -7.77 1.56 3.88
C ARG A 74 -6.85 1.14 2.73
N LYS A 75 -6.07 0.06 2.86
CA LYS A 75 -5.24 -0.47 1.76
C LYS A 75 -6.05 -0.87 0.54
N LEU A 76 -7.17 -1.57 0.74
CA LEU A 76 -8.10 -1.95 -0.35
C LEU A 76 -8.69 -0.73 -1.06
N SER A 77 -8.89 0.40 -0.36
CA SER A 77 -9.38 1.65 -0.95
C SER A 77 -8.34 2.40 -1.80
N VAL A 78 -7.04 2.17 -1.57
CA VAL A 78 -5.94 2.85 -2.27
C VAL A 78 -5.42 2.01 -3.44
N GLU A 79 -5.16 0.72 -3.24
CA GLU A 79 -4.72 -0.19 -4.32
C GLU A 79 -5.83 -0.40 -5.36
N GLY A 80 -7.08 -0.50 -4.88
CA GLY A 80 -8.24 -0.59 -5.75
C GLY A 80 -8.53 0.70 -6.52
N ALA A 81 -8.08 1.87 -6.06
CA ALA A 81 -8.30 3.14 -6.74
C ALA A 81 -7.29 3.38 -7.87
N GLU A 82 -6.02 3.00 -7.71
CA GLU A 82 -5.03 3.05 -8.79
C GLU A 82 -5.33 1.98 -9.84
N GLN A 83 -5.64 0.75 -9.43
CA GLN A 83 -6.04 -0.30 -10.35
C GLN A 83 -7.38 0.04 -11.01
N LYS A 84 -8.41 0.50 -10.28
CA LYS A 84 -9.63 1.00 -10.93
C LYS A 84 -9.36 2.20 -11.82
N ALA A 85 -8.48 3.13 -11.47
CA ALA A 85 -8.15 4.25 -12.35
C ALA A 85 -7.50 3.75 -13.63
N ILE A 86 -6.60 2.77 -13.56
CA ILE A 86 -5.99 2.11 -14.72
C ILE A 86 -7.05 1.33 -15.52
N TYR A 87 -7.87 0.49 -14.89
CA TYR A 87 -8.93 -0.30 -15.55
C TYR A 87 -10.06 0.56 -16.12
N VAL A 88 -10.46 1.64 -15.45
CA VAL A 88 -11.44 2.62 -15.95
C VAL A 88 -10.83 3.45 -17.07
N SER A 89 -9.55 3.80 -16.98
CA SER A 89 -8.84 4.49 -18.06
C SER A 89 -8.70 3.62 -19.30
N ILE A 90 -8.31 2.35 -19.11
CA ILE A 90 -8.27 1.34 -20.17
C ILE A 90 -9.68 1.10 -20.71
N GLY A 91 -10.71 1.03 -19.87
CA GLY A 91 -12.12 0.90 -20.26
C GLY A 91 -12.58 2.06 -21.13
N LYS A 92 -12.29 3.31 -20.75
CA LYS A 92 -12.57 4.52 -21.54
C LYS A 92 -11.80 4.54 -22.87
N ILE A 93 -10.59 4.01 -22.89
CA ILE A 93 -9.79 3.86 -24.10
C ILE A 93 -10.37 2.79 -25.00
N VAL A 94 -10.75 1.63 -24.48
CA VAL A 94 -11.43 0.56 -25.22
C VAL A 94 -12.78 1.05 -25.76
N GLU A 95 -13.56 1.82 -24.98
CA GLU A 95 -14.81 2.44 -25.43
C GLU A 95 -14.60 3.43 -26.59
N LYS A 96 -13.45 4.12 -26.65
CA LYS A 96 -13.09 5.00 -27.78
C LYS A 96 -12.47 4.25 -28.96
N ILE A 97 -11.68 3.20 -28.69
CA ILE A 97 -10.99 2.37 -29.69
C ILE A 97 -11.99 1.50 -30.44
N VAL A 98 -12.84 0.75 -29.74
CA VAL A 98 -13.72 -0.26 -30.35
C VAL A 98 -14.61 0.32 -31.46
N PRO A 99 -15.21 1.51 -31.32
CA PRO A 99 -15.99 2.12 -32.41
C PRO A 99 -15.13 2.71 -33.53
N ALA A 100 -13.90 3.14 -33.24
CA ALA A 100 -13.03 3.84 -34.18
C ALA A 100 -12.15 2.91 -35.01
N TYR A 101 -11.95 1.67 -34.56
CA TYR A 101 -10.80 0.86 -34.96
C TYR A 101 -11.25 -0.54 -35.42
N ARG A 102 -11.62 -0.67 -36.69
CA ARG A 102 -11.87 -1.98 -37.33
C ARG A 102 -10.59 -2.80 -37.54
N ASP A 103 -9.42 -2.17 -37.48
CA ASP A 103 -8.12 -2.78 -37.84
C ASP A 103 -7.10 -2.83 -36.67
N PHE A 104 -7.57 -2.86 -35.41
CA PHE A 104 -6.65 -2.80 -34.26
C PHE A 104 -6.03 -4.17 -34.02
N ASN A 105 -4.79 -4.36 -34.48
CA ASN A 105 -4.12 -5.65 -34.48
C ASN A 105 -2.97 -5.75 -33.46
N PHE A 106 -3.04 -4.99 -32.35
CA PHE A 106 -2.02 -5.01 -31.29
C PHE A 106 -2.53 -5.74 -30.03
N PRO A 107 -1.72 -6.61 -29.42
CA PRO A 107 -2.04 -7.20 -28.12
C PRO A 107 -2.17 -6.10 -27.05
N LEU A 108 -3.27 -6.09 -26.29
CA LEU A 108 -3.50 -5.10 -25.24
C LEU A 108 -2.40 -5.12 -24.15
N SER A 109 -1.79 -6.28 -23.92
CA SER A 109 -0.64 -6.46 -23.01
C SER A 109 0.56 -5.59 -23.37
N ASP A 110 0.71 -5.28 -24.66
CA ASP A 110 1.81 -4.51 -25.23
C ASP A 110 1.52 -3.00 -25.25
N CYS A 111 0.29 -2.59 -24.94
CA CYS A 111 -0.15 -1.19 -24.97
C CYS A 111 0.06 -0.48 -23.62
N ARG A 112 0.46 0.78 -23.64
CA ARG A 112 0.64 1.67 -22.48
C ARG A 112 -0.04 3.03 -22.72
N PRO A 113 -1.20 3.28 -22.09
CA PRO A 113 -1.90 4.56 -22.17
C PRO A 113 -1.10 5.75 -21.63
N LEU A 114 -1.20 6.91 -22.29
CA LEU A 114 -0.59 8.20 -21.92
C LEU A 114 -1.59 9.39 -21.89
N PHE A 115 -2.70 9.31 -22.62
CA PHE A 115 -3.79 10.31 -22.75
C PHE A 115 -3.47 11.57 -23.57
N GLU A 116 -2.64 12.49 -23.07
CA GLU A 116 -2.31 13.72 -23.79
C GLU A 116 -0.82 14.05 -23.59
N PRO A 117 -0.12 14.50 -24.64
CA PRO A 117 -0.60 14.80 -26.01
C PRO A 117 -0.65 13.61 -26.98
N ILE A 118 -0.44 12.38 -26.49
CA ILE A 118 -0.54 11.13 -27.26
C ILE A 118 -1.38 10.16 -26.45
N ASP A 119 -2.35 9.50 -27.08
CA ASP A 119 -3.24 8.56 -26.39
C ASP A 119 -2.49 7.36 -25.77
N MET A 120 -1.57 6.71 -26.51
CA MET A 120 -0.80 5.57 -25.99
C MET A 120 0.50 5.27 -26.75
N VAL A 121 1.34 4.43 -26.14
CA VAL A 121 2.51 3.80 -26.77
C VAL A 121 2.33 2.29 -26.79
N VAL A 122 2.62 1.66 -27.93
CA VAL A 122 2.59 0.21 -28.10
C VAL A 122 4.02 -0.31 -28.19
N PHE A 123 4.39 -1.21 -27.29
CA PHE A 123 5.68 -1.91 -27.27
C PHE A 123 5.47 -3.32 -27.82
N LYS A 124 5.39 -3.47 -29.14
CA LYS A 124 5.04 -4.76 -29.73
C LYS A 124 6.10 -5.81 -29.36
N GLY A 125 5.65 -6.94 -28.83
CA GLY A 125 6.50 -8.03 -28.36
C GLY A 125 6.96 -7.90 -26.91
N ALA A 126 6.59 -6.82 -26.20
CA ALA A 126 6.92 -6.63 -24.78
C ALA A 126 6.41 -7.77 -23.90
N SER A 127 5.23 -8.34 -24.21
CA SER A 127 4.70 -9.54 -23.54
C SER A 127 5.61 -10.77 -23.63
N ASN A 128 6.47 -10.84 -24.65
CA ASN A 128 7.44 -11.92 -24.86
C ASN A 128 8.87 -11.54 -24.44
N HIS A 129 9.04 -10.45 -23.67
CA HIS A 129 10.34 -9.90 -23.27
C HIS A 129 11.27 -9.50 -24.44
N ALA A 130 10.73 -9.34 -25.65
CA ALA A 130 11.48 -8.98 -26.84
C ALA A 130 10.67 -7.94 -27.64
N VAL A 131 11.08 -6.67 -27.57
CA VAL A 131 10.35 -5.58 -28.26
C VAL A 131 10.82 -5.48 -29.71
N ASP A 132 9.91 -5.72 -30.65
CA ASP A 132 10.18 -5.62 -32.10
C ASP A 132 10.24 -4.15 -32.54
N TYR A 133 9.24 -3.37 -32.15
CA TYR A 133 9.14 -1.94 -32.45
C TYR A 133 8.20 -1.23 -31.48
N ILE A 134 8.39 0.09 -31.38
CA ILE A 134 7.60 0.97 -30.52
C ILE A 134 6.75 1.88 -31.41
N THR A 135 5.44 1.91 -31.18
CA THR A 135 4.49 2.76 -31.93
C THR A 135 3.85 3.79 -30.99
N PHE A 136 3.99 5.07 -31.32
CA PHE A 136 3.19 6.13 -30.70
C PHE A 136 1.85 6.20 -31.43
N LEU A 137 0.76 5.99 -30.69
CA LEU A 137 -0.58 5.90 -31.26
C LEU A 137 -1.45 7.03 -30.71
N GLU A 138 -2.02 7.79 -31.65
CA GLU A 138 -3.05 8.79 -31.41
C GLU A 138 -4.33 8.35 -32.13
N ILE A 139 -5.44 8.27 -31.41
CA ILE A 139 -6.71 7.74 -31.88
C ILE A 139 -7.66 8.91 -32.12
N LYS A 140 -7.96 9.16 -33.40
CA LYS A 140 -8.96 10.15 -33.79
C LYS A 140 -10.25 9.44 -34.24
N THR A 141 -11.40 9.97 -33.81
CA THR A 141 -12.70 9.49 -34.27
C THR A 141 -13.22 10.34 -35.43
N GLY A 142 -13.79 9.70 -36.46
CA GLY A 142 -14.40 10.40 -37.59
C GLY A 142 -13.41 11.23 -38.42
N LYS A 143 -13.67 12.53 -38.56
CA LYS A 143 -12.84 13.47 -39.35
C LYS A 143 -11.84 14.27 -38.51
N ALA A 144 -11.66 13.92 -37.23
CA ALA A 144 -10.77 14.66 -36.35
C ALA A 144 -9.32 14.60 -36.87
N GLN A 145 -8.67 15.77 -36.90
CA GLN A 145 -7.30 15.94 -37.36
C GLN A 145 -6.35 16.04 -36.17
N LEU A 146 -5.07 15.75 -36.42
CA LEU A 146 -4.04 15.93 -35.39
C LEU A 146 -3.94 17.42 -34.98
N SER A 147 -3.83 17.67 -33.68
CA SER A 147 -3.55 19.00 -33.13
C SER A 147 -2.12 19.44 -33.48
N LYS A 148 -1.80 20.74 -33.30
CA LYS A 148 -0.42 21.24 -33.54
C LYS A 148 0.61 20.50 -32.68
N ARG A 149 0.25 20.16 -31.43
CA ARG A 149 1.12 19.46 -30.48
C ARG A 149 1.30 17.99 -30.85
N GLU A 150 0.24 17.31 -31.28
CA GLU A 150 0.32 15.93 -31.79
C GLU A 150 1.16 15.86 -33.08
N LYS A 151 0.99 16.83 -34.00
CA LYS A 151 1.79 16.94 -35.23
C LYS A 151 3.28 17.10 -34.94
N SER A 152 3.66 17.96 -33.99
CA SER A 152 5.08 18.12 -33.65
C SER A 152 5.70 16.83 -33.10
N ILE A 153 4.92 16.03 -32.36
CA ILE A 153 5.40 14.73 -31.84
C ILE A 153 5.52 13.72 -32.98
N LYS A 154 4.52 13.64 -33.86
CA LYS A 154 4.59 12.82 -35.07
C LYS A 154 5.85 13.13 -35.87
N GLU A 155 6.13 14.41 -36.12
CA GLU A 155 7.32 14.85 -36.86
C GLU A 155 8.62 14.46 -36.16
N ALA A 156 8.71 14.59 -34.83
CA ALA A 156 9.89 14.17 -34.07
C ALA A 156 10.13 12.66 -34.21
N VAL A 157 9.07 11.85 -34.14
CA VAL A 157 9.16 10.39 -34.34
C VAL A 157 9.57 10.05 -35.78
N GLU A 158 8.97 10.70 -36.80
CA GLU A 158 9.31 10.48 -38.22
C GLU A 158 10.74 10.89 -38.55
N LYS A 159 11.27 11.94 -37.90
CA LYS A 159 12.67 12.38 -38.01
C LYS A 159 13.64 11.55 -37.17
N ARG A 160 13.16 10.55 -36.43
CA ARG A 160 13.95 9.69 -35.51
C ARG A 160 14.61 10.48 -34.37
N GLU A 161 14.01 11.59 -33.94
CA GLU A 161 14.44 12.42 -32.82
C GLU A 161 13.94 11.84 -31.47
N VAL A 162 14.13 10.54 -31.27
CA VAL A 162 13.72 9.81 -30.07
C VAL A 162 14.96 9.29 -29.36
N SER A 163 15.05 9.47 -28.05
CA SER A 163 16.20 9.04 -27.24
C SER A 163 15.77 8.21 -26.03
N TYR A 164 16.66 7.31 -25.61
CA TYR A 164 16.52 6.51 -24.40
C TYR A 164 17.57 6.97 -23.38
N LYS A 165 17.15 7.20 -22.14
CA LYS A 165 18.03 7.66 -21.05
C LYS A 165 17.76 6.85 -19.78
N GLU A 166 18.82 6.31 -19.19
CA GLU A 166 18.84 5.69 -17.86
C GLU A 166 19.41 6.72 -16.86
N VAL A 167 18.88 6.75 -15.64
CA VAL A 167 19.23 7.74 -14.60
C VAL A 167 19.52 7.03 -13.28
#